data_AF-A0A8T0Z6S9-F1
#
_entry.id   AF-A0A8T0Z6S9-F1
#
_cell.length_a   1.000
_cell.length_b   1.000
_cell.length_c   1.000
_cell.angle_alpha   90.00
_cell.angle_beta   90.00
_cell.angle_gamma   90.00
#
_symmetry.space_group_name_H-M   'P 1'
#
loop_
_entity.id
_entity.type
_entity.pdbx_description
1 polymer ?
#
loop_
_entity_poly.entity_id
_entity_poly.type
_entity_poly.pdbx_seq_one_letter_code
_entity_poly.pdbx_strand_id
1 'polypeptide(L)'
;MSGRPMQNIQKPKRRSWFKTILASILVLALSAGSMVLTSLFPAFTMPEPTGSFAIGTFSQQLTDEAREETKTAEAGDKRELMINVWYPVDQETAKGLPLEHYPAELGEAISLVFGIPPMVFSYLDTIPTHVVKGAEVSAAQSKYPVLLFSPGVRSARFQSMTAIEELVSHGYIVVGIDHPYTSAQVTFPDG
;
A
#
# COMPACT_ATOMS: atom_id res chain seq x y z
N MET A 1 -45.23 -72.48 -4.55
CA MET A 1 -43.78 -72.37 -4.84
C MET A 1 -43.45 -70.90 -5.11
N SER A 2 -42.66 -70.32 -4.20
CA SER A 2 -41.77 -69.15 -4.31
C SER A 2 -42.11 -68.01 -5.30
N GLY A 3 -42.60 -66.88 -4.77
CA GLY A 3 -42.57 -65.59 -5.46
C GLY A 3 -41.19 -64.95 -5.30
N ARG A 4 -40.48 -64.72 -6.42
CA ARG A 4 -39.19 -63.99 -6.43
C ARG A 4 -39.42 -62.50 -6.17
N PRO A 5 -38.61 -61.83 -5.34
CA PRO A 5 -38.71 -60.38 -5.18
C PRO A 5 -38.16 -59.67 -6.41
N MET A 6 -38.86 -58.61 -6.86
CA MET A 6 -38.37 -57.72 -7.90
C MET A 6 -37.12 -56.96 -7.41
N GLN A 7 -36.01 -57.09 -8.13
CA GLN A 7 -34.79 -56.32 -7.87
C GLN A 7 -35.03 -54.84 -8.21
N ASN A 8 -34.88 -53.98 -7.20
CA ASN A 8 -34.91 -52.53 -7.36
C ASN A 8 -33.63 -52.07 -8.07
N ILE A 9 -33.72 -51.74 -9.36
CA ILE A 9 -32.59 -51.22 -10.15
C ILE A 9 -32.32 -49.78 -9.71
N GLN A 10 -31.36 -49.60 -8.78
CA GLN A 10 -30.84 -48.28 -8.44
C GLN A 10 -30.22 -47.64 -9.69
N LYS A 11 -30.83 -46.56 -10.19
CA LYS A 11 -30.27 -45.75 -11.27
C LYS A 11 -28.85 -45.30 -10.86
N PRO A 12 -27.83 -45.50 -11.70
CA PRO A 12 -26.44 -45.26 -11.30
C PRO A 12 -26.22 -43.79 -10.93
N LYS A 13 -25.31 -43.58 -9.97
CA LYS A 13 -24.79 -42.31 -9.39
C LYS A 13 -24.23 -41.27 -10.40
N ARG A 14 -24.58 -41.35 -11.68
CA ARG A 14 -24.06 -40.53 -12.80
C ARG A 14 -24.15 -39.02 -12.52
N ARG A 15 -25.25 -38.54 -11.91
CA ARG A 15 -25.43 -37.13 -11.53
C ARG A 15 -24.47 -36.67 -10.41
N SER A 16 -23.98 -37.59 -9.58
CA SER A 16 -22.98 -37.32 -8.55
C SER A 16 -21.58 -37.18 -9.14
N TRP A 17 -21.23 -38.02 -10.11
CA TRP A 17 -19.92 -38.01 -10.79
C TRP A 17 -19.68 -36.73 -11.60
N PHE A 18 -20.70 -36.24 -12.31
CA PHE A 18 -20.60 -34.97 -13.05
C PHE A 18 -20.36 -33.78 -12.10
N LYS A 19 -21.03 -33.77 -10.95
CA LYS A 19 -20.83 -32.73 -9.93
C LYS A 19 -19.42 -32.77 -9.34
N THR A 20 -18.87 -33.96 -9.10
CA THR A 20 -17.49 -34.10 -8.61
C THR A 20 -16.47 -33.68 -9.65
N ILE A 21 -16.64 -34.03 -10.93
CA ILE A 21 -15.75 -33.53 -12.00
C ILE A 21 -15.80 -32.01 -12.07
N LEU A 22 -17.00 -31.42 -12.11
CA LEU A 22 -17.15 -29.97 -12.21
C LEU A 22 -16.52 -29.26 -11.00
N ALA A 23 -16.72 -29.80 -9.79
CA ALA A 23 -16.08 -29.29 -8.58
C ALA A 23 -14.55 -29.41 -8.65
N SER A 24 -14.01 -30.54 -9.12
CA SER A 24 -12.56 -30.71 -9.29
C SER A 24 -11.97 -29.75 -10.32
N ILE A 25 -12.66 -29.52 -11.45
CA ILE A 25 -12.24 -28.53 -12.46
C ILE A 25 -12.27 -27.12 -11.85
N LEU A 26 -13.32 -26.77 -11.12
CA LEU A 26 -13.41 -25.47 -10.46
C LEU A 26 -12.28 -25.27 -9.44
N VAL A 27 -11.99 -26.27 -8.61
CA VAL A 27 -10.88 -26.22 -7.66
C VAL A 27 -9.54 -26.07 -8.37
N LEU A 28 -9.28 -26.84 -9.44
CA LEU A 28 -8.06 -26.72 -10.22
C LEU A 28 -7.93 -25.33 -10.87
N ALA A 29 -9.02 -24.78 -11.40
CA ALA A 29 -9.04 -23.44 -11.99
C ALA A 29 -8.76 -22.36 -10.94
N LEU A 30 -9.37 -22.44 -9.75
CA LEU A 30 -9.13 -21.51 -8.66
C LEU A 30 -7.68 -21.60 -8.13
N SER A 31 -7.14 -22.81 -7.97
CA SER A 31 -5.76 -23.01 -7.53
C SER A 31 -4.76 -22.49 -8.56
N ALA A 32 -4.99 -22.75 -9.86
CA ALA A 32 -4.15 -22.21 -10.93
C ALA A 32 -4.23 -20.67 -10.98
N GLY A 33 -5.43 -20.11 -10.84
CA GLY A 33 -5.63 -18.66 -10.75
C GLY A 33 -4.89 -18.04 -9.56
N SER A 34 -4.99 -18.65 -8.38
CA SER A 34 -4.27 -18.22 -7.17
C SER A 34 -2.75 -18.27 -7.37
N MET A 35 -2.22 -19.35 -7.97
CA MET A 35 -0.78 -19.46 -8.24
C MET A 35 -0.28 -18.38 -9.20
N VAL A 36 -1.05 -18.03 -10.23
CA VAL A 36 -0.74 -16.93 -11.14
C VAL A 36 -0.78 -15.59 -10.39
N LEU A 37 -1.81 -15.34 -9.60
CA LEU A 37 -1.96 -14.11 -8.80
C LEU A 37 -0.78 -13.89 -7.85
N THR A 38 -0.41 -14.89 -7.06
CA THR A 38 0.73 -14.82 -6.13
C THR A 38 2.07 -14.63 -6.86
N SER A 39 2.19 -15.16 -8.08
CA SER A 39 3.38 -14.97 -8.91
C SER A 39 3.47 -13.55 -9.49
N LEU A 40 2.33 -12.93 -9.82
CA LEU A 40 2.26 -11.57 -10.36
C LEU A 40 2.34 -10.49 -9.27
N PHE A 41 1.80 -10.78 -8.09
CA PHE A 41 1.74 -9.86 -6.95
C PHE A 41 2.34 -10.54 -5.71
N PRO A 42 3.68 -10.71 -5.67
CA PRO A 42 4.32 -11.33 -4.52
C PRO A 42 4.20 -10.41 -3.29
N ALA A 43 3.95 -11.03 -2.13
CA ALA A 43 4.20 -10.37 -0.86
C ALA A 43 5.71 -10.08 -0.77
N PHE A 44 6.06 -8.84 -0.42
CA PHE A 44 7.44 -8.40 -0.27
C PHE A 44 7.70 -7.90 1.15
N THR A 45 8.97 -7.83 1.50
CA THR A 45 9.44 -7.12 2.69
C THR A 45 10.22 -5.89 2.25
N MET A 46 10.20 -4.85 3.07
CA MET A 46 11.03 -3.68 2.82
C MET A 46 12.51 -4.08 2.98
N PRO A 47 13.42 -3.66 2.08
CA PRO A 47 14.86 -3.82 2.28
C PRO A 47 15.32 -3.07 3.52
N GLU A 48 16.20 -3.68 4.31
CA GLU A 48 16.79 -3.04 5.49
C GLU A 48 17.62 -1.81 5.09
N PRO A 49 17.34 -0.62 5.66
CA PRO A 49 18.13 0.58 5.41
C PRO A 49 19.56 0.38 5.91
N THR A 50 20.54 0.91 5.18
CA THR A 50 21.97 0.67 5.50
C THR A 50 22.60 1.76 6.36
N GLY A 51 21.89 2.86 6.60
CA GLY A 51 22.38 3.99 7.39
C GLY A 51 22.28 3.78 8.91
N SER A 52 22.82 4.74 9.66
CA SER A 52 22.91 4.66 11.13
C SER A 52 21.65 5.13 11.86
N PHE A 53 20.76 5.87 11.20
CA PHE A 53 19.58 6.45 11.82
C PHE A 53 18.36 5.54 11.66
N ALA A 54 17.52 5.52 12.69
CA ALA A 54 16.12 5.09 12.54
C ALA A 54 15.31 6.18 11.84
N ILE A 55 14.08 5.86 11.43
CA ILE A 55 13.29 6.74 10.57
C ILE A 55 12.01 7.15 11.28
N GLY A 56 11.87 8.44 11.57
CA GLY A 56 10.64 9.03 12.08
C GLY A 56 9.77 9.57 10.94
N THR A 57 8.47 9.72 11.19
CA THR A 57 7.56 10.35 10.23
C THR A 57 6.46 11.20 10.88
N PHE A 58 6.03 12.24 10.16
CA PHE A 58 4.74 12.89 10.36
C PHE A 58 4.15 13.34 9.01
N SER A 59 2.85 13.62 8.98
CA SER A 59 2.14 14.12 7.80
C SER A 59 1.45 15.45 8.12
N GLN A 60 1.31 16.31 7.11
CA GLN A 60 0.70 17.63 7.28
C GLN A 60 0.05 18.11 5.98
N GLN A 61 -1.10 18.74 6.10
CA GLN A 61 -1.71 19.53 5.03
C GLN A 61 -1.15 20.95 5.06
N LEU A 62 -0.77 21.45 3.88
CA LEU A 62 -0.29 22.81 3.67
C LEU A 62 -1.21 23.51 2.68
N THR A 63 -1.51 24.77 2.96
CA THR A 63 -2.27 25.65 2.07
C THR A 63 -1.36 26.78 1.60
N ASP A 64 -1.25 26.96 0.28
CA ASP A 64 -0.51 28.06 -0.32
C ASP A 64 -1.45 29.25 -0.56
N GLU A 65 -1.48 30.15 0.41
CA GLU A 65 -2.32 31.35 0.39
C GLU A 65 -2.02 32.30 -0.77
N ALA A 66 -0.84 32.20 -1.37
CA ALA A 66 -0.41 33.08 -2.45
C ALA A 66 -0.86 32.59 -3.84
N ARG A 67 -1.32 31.33 -3.97
CA ARG A 67 -1.73 30.75 -5.25
C ARG A 67 -3.16 30.24 -5.23
N GLU A 68 -3.89 30.57 -6.29
CA GLU A 68 -5.20 29.97 -6.57
C GLU A 68 -5.03 28.52 -7.07
N GLU A 69 -6.02 27.67 -6.79
CA GLU A 69 -6.14 26.36 -7.43
C GLU A 69 -6.68 26.53 -8.86
N THR A 70 -5.99 25.90 -9.82
CA THR A 70 -6.29 26.03 -11.27
C THR A 70 -7.06 24.84 -11.82
N LYS A 71 -7.32 23.84 -10.98
CA LYS A 71 -7.96 22.56 -11.32
C LYS A 71 -9.38 22.46 -10.79
N THR A 72 -9.85 23.43 -10.03
CA THR A 72 -11.24 23.58 -9.59
C THR A 72 -11.90 24.75 -10.32
N ALA A 73 -13.23 24.78 -10.30
CA ALA A 73 -14.01 25.89 -10.86
C ALA A 73 -14.35 26.96 -9.81
N GLU A 74 -14.00 26.73 -8.56
CA GLU A 74 -14.33 27.60 -7.44
C GLU A 74 -13.38 28.79 -7.39
N ALA A 75 -13.92 30.00 -7.48
CA ALA A 75 -13.11 31.21 -7.41
C ALA A 75 -12.65 31.46 -5.97
N GLY A 76 -11.37 31.76 -5.79
CA GLY A 76 -10.77 31.97 -4.47
C GLY A 76 -10.26 30.68 -3.81
N ASP A 77 -10.46 29.53 -4.43
CA ASP A 77 -9.90 28.26 -3.97
C ASP A 77 -8.37 28.30 -4.00
N LYS A 78 -7.74 27.76 -2.97
CA LYS A 78 -6.30 27.89 -2.74
C LYS A 78 -5.58 26.58 -3.00
N ARG A 79 -4.32 26.68 -3.40
CA ARG A 79 -3.54 25.48 -3.66
C ARG A 79 -3.22 24.76 -2.36
N GLU A 80 -3.81 23.60 -2.17
CA GLU A 80 -3.51 22.69 -1.06
C GLU A 80 -2.52 21.61 -1.46
N LEU A 81 -1.73 21.13 -0.50
CA LEU A 81 -0.76 20.06 -0.65
C LEU A 81 -0.80 19.18 0.59
N MET A 82 -0.84 17.86 0.39
CA MET A 82 -0.60 16.91 1.47
C MET A 82 0.86 16.48 1.43
N ILE A 83 1.57 16.64 2.54
CA ILE A 83 2.97 16.24 2.64
C ILE A 83 3.17 15.14 3.68
N ASN A 84 4.22 14.36 3.47
CA ASN A 84 4.76 13.45 4.47
C ASN A 84 6.25 13.75 4.65
N VAL A 85 6.69 13.91 5.89
CA VAL A 85 8.07 14.21 6.24
C VAL A 85 8.66 13.01 6.94
N TRP A 86 9.75 12.48 6.38
CA TRP A 86 10.58 11.47 7.02
C TRP A 86 11.88 12.09 7.49
N TYR A 87 12.29 11.74 8.70
CA TYR A 87 13.44 12.38 9.35
C TYR A 87 14.28 11.40 10.18
N PRO A 88 15.58 11.69 10.37
CA PRO A 88 16.47 10.83 11.15
C PRO A 88 16.10 10.83 12.63
N VAL A 89 16.09 9.65 13.24
CA VAL A 89 15.81 9.41 14.66
C VAL A 89 16.93 8.55 15.25
N ASP A 90 17.26 8.78 16.52
CA ASP A 90 18.22 7.93 17.23
C ASP A 90 17.66 6.52 17.40
N GLN A 91 18.46 5.50 17.09
CA GLN A 91 18.06 4.08 17.15
C GLN A 91 17.44 3.69 18.50
N GLU A 92 18.01 4.17 19.61
CA GLU A 92 17.49 3.89 20.95
C GLU A 92 16.14 4.56 21.23
N THR A 93 15.87 5.73 20.65
CA THR A 93 14.57 6.43 20.78
C THR A 93 13.48 5.73 19.98
N ALA A 94 13.82 5.17 18.81
CA ALA A 94 12.87 4.43 17.98
C ALA A 94 12.57 3.02 18.55
N LYS A 95 13.46 2.50 19.39
CA LYS A 95 13.37 1.13 19.92
C LYS A 95 12.08 0.92 20.73
N GLY A 96 11.28 -0.04 20.30
CA GLY A 96 10.02 -0.41 20.96
C GLY A 96 8.81 0.42 20.53
N LEU A 97 8.98 1.41 19.65
CA LEU A 97 7.84 2.05 18.99
C LEU A 97 7.26 1.12 17.92
N PRO A 98 5.94 1.17 17.69
CA PRO A 98 5.32 0.39 16.62
C PRO A 98 5.79 0.89 15.25
N LEU A 99 6.10 -0.06 14.37
CA LEU A 99 6.44 0.24 12.99
C LEU A 99 5.18 0.58 12.20
N GLU A 100 5.28 1.63 11.40
CA GLU A 100 4.28 1.96 10.41
C GLU A 100 4.29 0.92 9.30
N HIS A 101 3.13 0.74 8.68
CA HIS A 101 2.99 -0.15 7.56
C HIS A 101 2.99 0.63 6.25
N TYR A 102 3.20 -0.08 5.17
CA TYR A 102 3.14 0.49 3.84
C TYR A 102 1.75 1.09 3.60
N PRO A 103 1.64 2.30 3.03
CA PRO A 103 0.38 3.04 3.01
C PRO A 103 -0.67 2.37 2.11
N ALA A 104 -1.89 2.18 2.66
CA ALA A 104 -3.03 1.64 1.92
C ALA A 104 -3.38 2.52 0.70
N GLU A 105 -3.15 3.83 0.82
CA GLU A 105 -3.37 4.83 -0.23
C GLU A 105 -2.58 4.51 -1.50
N LEU A 106 -1.41 3.84 -1.40
CA LEU A 106 -0.69 3.43 -2.61
C LEU A 106 -1.42 2.31 -3.35
N GLY A 107 -2.03 1.36 -2.63
CA GLY A 107 -2.84 0.30 -3.25
C GLY A 107 -4.07 0.86 -3.95
N GLU A 108 -4.75 1.83 -3.32
CA GLU A 108 -5.88 2.55 -3.92
C GLU A 108 -5.46 3.34 -5.17
N ALA A 109 -4.33 4.05 -5.09
CA ALA A 109 -3.74 4.75 -6.23
C ALA A 109 -3.45 3.80 -7.40
N ILE A 110 -2.79 2.67 -7.15
CA ILE A 110 -2.48 1.67 -8.20
C ILE A 110 -3.78 1.10 -8.80
N SER A 111 -4.76 0.78 -7.95
CA SER A 111 -6.09 0.33 -8.37
C SER A 111 -6.75 1.33 -9.33
N LEU A 112 -6.80 2.61 -8.95
CA LEU A 112 -7.36 3.68 -9.79
C LEU A 112 -6.58 3.86 -11.10
N VAL A 113 -5.25 3.73 -11.05
CA VAL A 113 -4.39 3.96 -12.21
C VAL A 113 -4.57 2.90 -13.28
N PHE A 114 -4.57 1.63 -12.87
CA PHE A 114 -4.55 0.48 -13.76
C PHE A 114 -5.93 -0.17 -13.96
N GLY A 115 -6.97 0.26 -13.23
CA GLY A 115 -8.31 -0.34 -13.29
C GLY A 115 -8.36 -1.75 -12.71
N ILE A 116 -7.46 -2.08 -11.79
CA ILE A 116 -7.38 -3.37 -11.12
C ILE A 116 -8.17 -3.27 -9.80
N PRO A 117 -9.02 -4.24 -9.44
CA PRO A 117 -9.80 -4.17 -8.20
C PRO A 117 -8.90 -3.95 -6.96
N PRO A 118 -9.30 -3.08 -6.01
CA PRO A 118 -8.46 -2.72 -4.85
C PRO A 118 -8.17 -3.91 -3.93
N MET A 119 -9.03 -4.93 -3.93
CA MET A 119 -8.81 -6.19 -3.21
C MET A 119 -7.49 -6.88 -3.56
N VAL A 120 -6.94 -6.67 -4.76
CA VAL A 120 -5.64 -7.23 -5.17
C VAL A 120 -4.49 -6.60 -4.38
N PHE A 121 -4.65 -5.36 -3.91
CA PHE A 121 -3.61 -4.59 -3.21
C PHE A 121 -3.85 -4.44 -1.71
N SER A 122 -4.90 -5.07 -1.17
CA SER A 122 -5.24 -4.98 0.26
C SER A 122 -4.23 -5.66 1.19
N TYR A 123 -3.16 -6.25 0.65
CA TYR A 123 -2.07 -6.80 1.44
C TYR A 123 -0.97 -5.78 1.71
N LEU A 124 -0.94 -4.66 0.98
CA LEU A 124 0.15 -3.68 1.09
C LEU A 124 0.20 -3.08 2.50
N ASP A 125 -0.96 -2.77 3.09
CA ASP A 125 -1.05 -2.24 4.47
C ASP A 125 -0.67 -3.23 5.58
N THR A 126 -0.35 -4.47 5.21
CA THR A 126 0.19 -5.48 6.14
C THR A 126 1.71 -5.60 6.08
N ILE A 127 2.36 -4.89 5.16
CA ILE A 127 3.82 -4.91 5.01
C ILE A 127 4.43 -3.89 5.97
N PRO A 128 5.23 -4.31 6.96
CA PRO A 128 5.89 -3.36 7.85
C PRO A 128 6.98 -2.58 7.10
N THR A 129 7.11 -1.31 7.47
CA THR A 129 8.22 -0.42 7.08
C THR A 129 9.25 -0.32 8.21
N HIS A 130 10.29 0.48 8.02
CA HIS A 130 11.25 0.83 9.08
C HIS A 130 10.95 2.17 9.75
N VAL A 131 9.72 2.67 9.58
CA VAL A 131 9.30 4.02 9.99
C VAL A 131 8.52 3.96 11.30
N VAL A 132 8.73 4.94 12.19
CA VAL A 132 7.98 5.12 13.44
C VAL A 132 7.35 6.51 13.52
N LYS A 133 6.23 6.63 14.25
CA LYS A 133 5.60 7.92 14.58
C LYS A 133 5.95 8.37 16.01
N GLY A 134 5.94 9.68 16.23
CA GLY A 134 6.04 10.27 17.58
C GLY A 134 7.42 10.29 18.21
N ALA A 135 8.46 9.85 17.49
CA ALA A 135 9.85 10.00 17.92
C ALA A 135 10.39 11.40 17.60
N GLU A 136 11.22 11.94 18.48
CA GLU A 136 11.90 13.22 18.24
C GLU A 136 13.01 13.06 17.18
N VAL A 137 13.25 14.14 16.43
CA VAL A 137 14.36 14.20 15.45
C VAL A 137 15.69 14.02 16.20
N SER A 138 16.59 13.20 15.66
CA SER A 138 17.91 12.96 16.25
C SER A 138 18.70 14.26 16.41
N ALA A 139 19.33 14.45 17.56
CA ALA A 139 20.23 15.58 17.82
C ALA A 139 21.69 15.31 17.39
N ALA A 140 21.97 14.17 16.75
CA ALA A 140 23.32 13.79 16.34
C ALA A 140 23.96 14.78 15.35
N GLN A 141 23.13 15.51 14.58
CA GLN A 141 23.57 16.59 13.71
C GLN A 141 22.86 17.90 14.09
N SER A 142 23.59 19.01 14.01
CA SER A 142 23.01 20.34 14.24
C SER A 142 22.09 20.80 13.11
N LYS A 143 22.24 20.21 11.91
CA LYS A 143 21.45 20.46 10.70
C LYS A 143 21.42 19.20 9.85
N TYR A 144 20.29 18.93 9.21
CA TYR A 144 20.15 17.86 8.22
C TYR A 144 19.87 18.45 6.83
N PRO A 145 20.44 17.90 5.74
CA PRO A 145 20.03 18.23 4.39
C PRO A 145 18.56 17.84 4.18
N VAL A 146 17.81 18.71 3.50
CA VAL A 146 16.40 18.49 3.19
C VAL A 146 16.24 18.20 1.70
N LEU A 147 15.57 17.11 1.36
CA LEU A 147 15.23 16.71 0.00
C LEU A 147 13.73 16.77 -0.21
N LEU A 148 13.31 17.35 -1.33
CA LEU A 148 11.91 17.33 -1.75
C LEU A 148 11.71 16.18 -2.74
N PHE A 149 10.83 15.25 -2.40
CA PHE A 149 10.42 14.16 -3.28
C PHE A 149 9.10 14.54 -3.97
N SER A 150 9.16 14.70 -5.28
CA SER A 150 7.98 14.90 -6.12
C SER A 150 7.68 13.62 -6.90
N PRO A 151 6.51 13.00 -6.71
CA PRO A 151 6.14 11.79 -7.42
C PRO A 151 5.82 12.05 -8.90
N GLY A 152 5.77 10.97 -9.68
CA GLY A 152 5.29 11.01 -11.05
C GLY A 152 3.79 11.30 -11.15
N VAL A 153 3.33 11.68 -12.34
CA VAL A 153 1.90 11.88 -12.63
C VAL A 153 1.12 10.60 -12.34
N ARG A 154 -0.05 10.75 -11.72
CA ARG A 154 -0.92 9.67 -11.23
C ARG A 154 -0.19 8.70 -10.28
N SER A 155 0.71 9.22 -9.44
CA SER A 155 1.32 8.45 -8.36
C SER A 155 1.01 9.09 -7.00
N ALA A 156 1.80 8.78 -5.98
CA ALA A 156 1.60 9.25 -4.61
C ALA A 156 2.93 9.63 -3.96
N ARG A 157 2.87 10.46 -2.90
CA ARG A 157 4.05 10.87 -2.10
C ARG A 157 4.90 9.71 -1.53
N PHE A 158 4.36 8.49 -1.55
CA PHE A 158 4.98 7.25 -1.08
C PHE A 158 5.59 6.39 -2.20
N GLN A 159 5.58 6.84 -3.46
CA GLN A 159 5.98 6.03 -4.63
C GLN A 159 7.38 5.39 -4.51
N SER A 160 8.30 6.00 -3.76
CA SER A 160 9.69 5.54 -3.64
C SER A 160 10.12 5.30 -2.19
N MET A 161 9.25 4.71 -1.37
CA MET A 161 9.51 4.45 0.07
C MET A 161 10.88 3.82 0.35
N THR A 162 11.32 2.81 -0.42
CA THR A 162 12.64 2.19 -0.21
C THR A 162 13.79 3.18 -0.34
N ALA A 163 13.75 4.07 -1.33
CA ALA A 163 14.78 5.09 -1.53
C ALA A 163 14.68 6.20 -0.47
N ILE A 164 13.46 6.56 -0.08
CA ILE A 164 13.19 7.53 0.99
C ILE A 164 13.76 7.01 2.31
N GLU A 165 13.47 5.76 2.69
CA GLU A 165 13.97 5.14 3.91
C GLU A 165 15.49 5.07 3.92
N GLU A 166 16.11 4.65 2.81
CA GLU A 166 17.56 4.62 2.68
C GLU A 166 18.16 6.01 2.91
N LEU A 167 17.68 7.04 2.20
CA LEU A 167 18.18 8.40 2.36
C LEU A 167 18.03 8.89 3.81
N VAL A 168 16.89 8.65 4.45
CA VAL A 168 16.67 9.12 5.82
C VAL A 168 17.57 8.40 6.81
N SER A 169 17.79 7.09 6.63
CA SER A 169 18.73 6.33 7.45
C SER A 169 20.17 6.86 7.39
N HIS A 170 20.54 7.54 6.28
CA HIS A 170 21.83 8.21 6.09
C HIS A 170 21.86 9.67 6.55
N GLY A 171 20.80 10.15 7.20
CA GLY A 171 20.76 11.50 7.79
C GLY A 171 20.21 12.57 6.85
N TYR A 172 19.30 12.23 5.96
CA TYR A 172 18.53 13.22 5.19
C TYR A 172 17.13 13.39 5.79
N ILE A 173 16.60 14.61 5.75
CA ILE A 173 15.15 14.82 5.89
C ILE A 173 14.57 14.76 4.48
N VAL A 174 13.54 13.94 4.27
CA VAL A 174 12.86 13.82 2.99
C VAL A 174 11.41 14.25 3.14
N VAL A 175 10.95 15.13 2.26
CA VAL A 175 9.57 15.62 2.23
C VAL A 175 8.90 15.11 0.95
N GLY A 176 8.03 14.13 1.08
CA GLY A 176 7.19 13.64 -0.01
C GLY A 176 5.95 14.50 -0.15
N ILE A 177 5.62 14.87 -1.39
CA ILE A 177 4.54 15.82 -1.68
C ILE A 177 3.52 15.13 -2.57
N ASP A 178 2.25 15.16 -2.16
CA ASP A 178 1.17 14.92 -3.08
C ASP A 178 0.75 16.20 -3.77
N HIS A 179 0.45 16.08 -5.05
CA HIS A 179 0.02 17.18 -5.89
C HIS A 179 -1.45 16.95 -6.26
N PRO A 180 -2.42 17.53 -5.54
CA PRO A 180 -3.84 17.39 -5.85
C PRO A 180 -4.13 17.59 -7.33
N TYR A 181 -5.09 16.81 -7.84
CA TYR A 181 -5.52 16.74 -9.24
C TYR A 181 -4.49 16.17 -10.24
N THR A 182 -3.27 15.81 -9.78
CA THR A 182 -2.25 15.16 -10.62
C THR A 182 -1.69 13.88 -9.99
N SER A 183 -1.59 13.80 -8.66
CA SER A 183 -1.48 12.54 -7.93
C SER A 183 -2.70 11.65 -8.23
N ALA A 184 -2.55 10.33 -8.08
CA ALA A 184 -3.66 9.41 -8.34
C ALA A 184 -4.84 9.69 -7.42
N GLN A 185 -4.55 9.87 -6.13
CA GLN A 185 -5.49 10.15 -5.07
C GLN A 185 -4.74 10.92 -3.99
N VAL A 186 -5.45 11.83 -3.31
CA VAL A 186 -4.94 12.56 -2.15
C VAL A 186 -6.02 12.50 -1.09
N THR A 187 -5.65 12.04 0.11
CA THR A 187 -6.53 12.04 1.27
C THR A 187 -6.08 13.15 2.21
N PHE A 188 -6.98 14.09 2.48
CA PHE A 188 -6.77 15.17 3.44
C PHE A 188 -7.34 14.77 4.81
N PRO A 189 -6.92 15.44 5.91
CA PRO A 189 -7.40 15.16 7.26
C PRO A 189 -8.93 15.28 7.46
N ASP A 190 -9.62 16.06 6.62
CA ASP A 190 -11.06 16.29 6.67
C ASP A 190 -11.91 15.27 5.90
N GLY A 191 -11.27 14.37 5.13
CA GLY A 191 -11.91 13.27 4.40
C GLY A 191 -11.95 13.51 2.90
#